data_AF-A0A7W0Z930-F1
#
_entry.id   AF-A0A7W0Z930-F1
#
_cell.length_a   1.000
_cell.length_b   1.000
_cell.length_c   1.000
_cell.angle_alpha   90.00
_cell.angle_beta   90.00
_cell.angle_gamma   90.00
#
_symmetry.space_group_name_H-M   'P 1'
#
loop_
_entity.id
_entity.type
_entity.pdbx_description
1 polymer ?
#
loop_
_entity_poly.entity_id
_entity_poly.type
_entity_poly.pdbx_seq_one_letter_code
_entity_poly.pdbx_strand_id
1 'polypeptide(L)' 'MAIHLTPTELGREIGMHRREVITRCMELGVPIFQGRIDKTLFVTSLRDAQARPEPAKV' A
#
# COMPACT_ATOMS: atom_id res chain seq x y z
N MET A 1 1.62 4.87 -16.50
CA MET A 1 1.85 3.41 -16.62
C MET A 1 1.66 2.78 -15.26
N ALA A 2 0.85 1.72 -15.20
CA ALA A 2 0.64 0.93 -13.98
C ALA A 2 1.81 -0.06 -13.83
N ILE A 3 2.67 0.16 -12.84
CA ILE A 3 3.78 -0.75 -12.53
C ILE A 3 3.28 -1.72 -11.46
N HIS A 4 3.14 -2.99 -11.83
CA HIS A 4 2.68 -4.05 -10.93
C HIS A 4 3.87 -4.81 -10.36
N LEU A 5 3.99 -4.80 -9.04
CA LEU A 5 5.14 -5.34 -8.32
C LEU A 5 4.68 -6.39 -7.33
N THR A 6 5.50 -7.40 -7.10
CA THR A 6 5.32 -8.27 -5.93
C THR A 6 5.47 -7.47 -4.65
N PRO A 7 4.90 -7.90 -3.51
CA PRO A 7 5.10 -7.24 -2.22
C PRO A 7 6.56 -7.03 -1.84
N THR A 8 7.44 -7.94 -2.26
CA THR A 8 8.89 -7.83 -2.01
C THR A 8 9.52 -6.72 -2.85
N GLU A 9 9.20 -6.66 -4.14
CA GLU A 9 9.71 -5.63 -5.05
C GLU A 9 9.20 -4.24 -4.66
N LEU A 10 7.89 -4.13 -4.39
CA LEU A 10 7.27 -2.88 -3.94
C LEU A 10 7.90 -2.40 -2.64
N GLY A 11 8.07 -3.29 -1.67
CA GLY A 11 8.70 -2.98 -0.40
C GLY A 11 10.13 -2.46 -0.56
N ARG A 12 10.94 -3.10 -1.42
CA ARG A 12 12.29 -2.61 -1.71
C ARG A 12 12.28 -1.22 -2.35
N GLU A 13 11.34 -0.96 -3.25
CA GLU A 13 11.29 0.30 -3.98
C GLU A 13 10.87 1.49 -3.10
N ILE A 14 10.00 1.27 -2.12
CA ILE A 14 9.48 2.34 -1.25
C ILE A 14 10.10 2.35 0.16
N GLY A 15 11.04 1.44 0.45
CA GLY A 15 11.67 1.33 1.77
C GLY A 15 10.78 0.72 2.85
N MET A 16 9.91 -0.23 2.49
CA MET A 16 8.96 -0.90 3.38
C MET A 16 9.20 -2.42 3.42
N HIS A 17 9.04 -3.05 4.59
CA HIS A 17 9.17 -4.50 4.68
C HIS A 17 8.01 -5.22 3.97
N ARG A 18 8.29 -6.38 3.36
CA ARG A 18 7.27 -7.20 2.66
C ARG A 18 6.00 -7.41 3.48
N ARG A 19 6.16 -7.72 4.77
CA ARG A 19 5.03 -7.99 5.67
C ARG A 19 4.19 -6.74 5.90
N GLU A 20 4.84 -5.60 6.06
CA GLU A 20 4.17 -4.31 6.21
C GLU A 20 3.42 -3.92 4.93
N VAL A 21 3.99 -4.13 3.75
CA VAL A 21 3.30 -3.92 2.46
C VAL A 21 1.99 -4.72 2.41
N ILE A 22 2.04 -6.01 2.76
CA ILE A 22 0.86 -6.88 2.76
C ILE A 22 -0.19 -6.39 3.77
N THR A 23 0.24 -6.07 4.99
CA THR A 23 -0.65 -5.55 6.02
C THR A 23 -1.33 -4.26 5.56
N ARG A 24 -0.57 -3.30 5.02
CA ARG A 24 -1.11 -2.04 4.47
C ARG A 24 -2.07 -2.27 3.32
N CYS A 25 -1.81 -3.24 2.44
CA CYS A 25 -2.77 -3.60 1.39
C CYS A 25 -4.12 -4.02 1.97
N MET A 26 -4.12 -4.85 3.03
CA MET A 26 -5.37 -5.26 3.68
C MET A 26 -6.07 -4.09 4.39
N GLU A 27 -5.32 -3.28 5.14
CA GLU A 27 -5.85 -2.13 5.88
C GLU A 27 -6.47 -1.07 4.96
N LEU A 28 -5.83 -0.82 3.81
CA LEU A 28 -6.20 0.23 2.88
C LEU A 28 -7.11 -0.26 1.74
N GLY A 29 -7.46 -1.54 1.72
CA GLY A 29 -8.28 -2.13 0.67
C GLY A 29 -7.59 -2.16 -0.71
N VAL A 30 -6.26 -2.17 -0.75
CA VAL A 30 -5.50 -2.27 -2.00
C VAL A 30 -5.42 -3.74 -2.43
N PRO A 31 -5.88 -4.09 -3.64
CA PRO A 31 -5.93 -5.47 -4.09
C PRO A 31 -4.53 -6.05 -4.35
N ILE A 32 -4.35 -7.31 -3.96
CA ILE A 32 -3.21 -8.13 -4.36
C ILE A 32 -3.72 -9.15 -5.39
N PHE A 33 -3.45 -8.90 -6.67
CA PHE A 33 -3.90 -9.78 -7.76
C PHE A 33 -2.73 -10.62 -8.27
N GLN A 34 -2.87 -11.96 -8.21
CA GLN A 34 -1.82 -12.90 -8.61
C GLN A 34 -0.45 -12.60 -7.96
N GLY A 35 -0.47 -12.19 -6.69
CA GLY A 35 0.74 -11.83 -5.94
C GLY A 35 1.38 -10.51 -6.36
N ARG A 36 0.67 -9.65 -7.09
CA ARG A 36 1.15 -8.34 -7.53
C ARG A 36 0.23 -7.20 -7.07
N ILE A 37 0.83 -6.04 -6.91
CA ILE A 37 0.22 -4.81 -6.41
C ILE A 37 0.55 -3.69 -7.40
N ASP A 38 -0.45 -2.89 -7.78
CA ASP A 38 -0.19 -1.66 -8.53
C ASP A 38 0.47 -0.62 -7.62
N LYS A 39 1.68 -0.20 -7.99
CA LYS A 39 2.49 0.75 -7.22
C LYS A 39 1.78 2.09 -7.04
N THR A 40 1.14 2.59 -8.09
CA THR A 40 0.54 3.93 -8.07
C THR A 40 -0.65 3.96 -7.12
N LEU A 41 -1.50 2.94 -7.19
CA LEU A 41 -2.62 2.75 -6.28
C LEU A 41 -2.12 2.65 -4.84
N PHE A 42 -1.16 1.77 -4.56
CA PHE A 42 -0.63 1.60 -3.21
C PHE A 42 -0.06 2.90 -2.61
N VAL A 43 0.78 3.62 -3.37
CA VAL A 43 1.38 4.88 -2.90
C VAL A 43 0.32 5.96 -2.72
N THR A 44 -0.69 6.03 -3.59
CA THR A 44 -1.80 6.97 -3.45
C THR A 44 -2.61 6.66 -2.19
N SER A 45 -2.99 5.39 -1.98
CA SER A 45 -3.72 4.97 -0.78
C SER A 45 -2.95 5.25 0.51
N LEU A 46 -1.61 5.09 0.52
CA LEU A 46 -0.77 5.46 1.66
C LEU A 46 -0.78 6.97 1.94
N ARG A 47 -0.76 7.80 0.90
CA ARG A 47 -0.81 9.26 1.06
C ARG A 47 -2.17 9.70 1.57
N ASP A 48 -3.25 9.15 1.03
CA ASP A 48 -4.62 9.46 1.45
C ASP A 48 -4.86 9.05 2.91
N ALA A 49 -4.32 7.90 3.33
CA ALA A 49 -4.38 7.44 4.72
C ALA A 49 -3.64 8.36 5.69
N GLN A 50 -2.50 8.95 5.27
CA GLN A 50 -1.76 9.92 6.08
C GLN A 50 -2.41 11.31 6.09
N ALA A 51 -3.15 11.66 5.04
CA ALA A 51 -3.81 12.95 4.90
C ALA A 51 -5.15 13.02 5.65
N ARG A 52 -5.75 11.89 6.02
CA ARG A 52 -6.93 11.85 6.89
C ARG A 52 -6.50 12.04 8.36
N PRO A 53 -6.89 13.13 9.04
CA PRO A 53 -6.82 13.17 10.49
C PRO A 53 -7.75 12.08 11.02
N GLU A 54 -7.27 11.31 12.00
CA GLU A 54 -8.12 10.35 12.71
C GLU A 54 -9.38 11.07 13.23
N PRO A 55 -10.59 10.53 13.05
CA PRO A 55 -11.76 11.13 13.65
C PRO A 55 -11.54 11.15 15.17
N ALA A 56 -11.53 12.35 15.74
CA ALA A 56 -11.40 12.57 17.17
C ALA A 56 -12.36 11.63 17.90
N LYS A 57 -11.82 10.72 18.71
CA LYS A 57 -12.60 9.84 19.57
C LYS A 57 -13.43 10.72 20.51
N VAL A 58 -14.74 10.79 20.25
CA VAL A 58 -15.76 11.39 21.12
C VAL A 58 -16.19 10.40 22.19
#